data_AF-A0A662XNE6-F1
#
_entry.id   AF-A0A662XNE6-F1
#
_cell.length_a   1.000
_cell.length_b   1.000
_cell.length_c   1.000
_cell.angle_alpha   90.00
_cell.angle_beta   90.00
_cell.angle_gamma   90.00
#
_symmetry.space_group_name_H-M   'P 1'
#
loop_
_entity.id
_entity.type
_entity.pdbx_description
1 polymer ?
#
loop_
_entity_poly.entity_id
_entity_poly.type
_entity_poly.pdbx_seq_one_letter_code
_entity_poly.pdbx_strand_id
1 'polypeptide(L)'
;MHALQALSKRDSDELTRVFTEMTELPAQAVDTKVQTFGFGAPMQFHSFGPSSALFDRAVNGDTLLLLALRHHDPQSAIALIKLGASGSLCNSEGESALQVTFDTMAFLRLHPDETQPSGQQQRDGASVGGGERLLKHRTEYEALFTLLQDELTALHEQQKATTERELQTLYQQFAPDRISKIPTQLEAFVFREQLLLQSVKQKYLS
;
A
#
# COMPACT_ATOMS: atom_id res chain seq x y z
N MET A 1 -22.25 8.32 2.49
CA MET A 1 -21.66 9.67 2.43
C MET A 1 -20.64 9.93 3.55
N HIS A 2 -20.94 9.64 4.83
CA HIS A 2 -20.06 10.02 5.94
C HIS A 2 -18.67 9.35 5.98
N ALA A 3 -18.55 8.05 5.66
CA ALA A 3 -17.25 7.37 5.66
C ALA A 3 -16.25 7.94 4.63
N LEU A 4 -16.70 8.22 3.40
CA LEU A 4 -15.86 8.81 2.35
C LEU A 4 -15.50 10.26 2.64
N GLN A 5 -16.40 11.01 3.27
CA GLN A 5 -16.13 12.38 3.69
C GLN A 5 -15.15 12.42 4.87
N ALA A 6 -15.27 11.49 5.83
CA ALA A 6 -14.32 11.32 6.92
C ALA A 6 -12.94 10.95 6.37
N LEU A 7 -12.87 10.00 5.42
CA LEU A 7 -11.63 9.62 4.76
C LEU A 7 -11.00 10.76 3.96
N SER A 8 -11.80 11.55 3.23
CA SER A 8 -11.31 12.73 2.51
C SER A 8 -10.77 13.81 3.45
N LYS A 9 -11.33 13.91 4.67
CA LYS A 9 -10.86 14.82 5.73
C LYS A 9 -9.73 14.25 6.59
N ARG A 10 -9.33 12.99 6.37
CA ARG A 10 -8.38 12.24 7.21
C ARG A 10 -8.83 12.16 8.67
N ASP A 11 -10.13 11.98 8.88
CA ASP A 11 -10.77 11.91 10.18
C ASP A 11 -11.03 10.44 10.55
N SER A 12 -10.05 9.81 11.19
CA SER A 12 -10.13 8.40 11.61
C SER A 12 -11.19 8.16 12.69
N ASP A 13 -11.47 9.17 13.51
CA ASP A 13 -12.43 9.07 14.62
C ASP A 13 -13.85 9.05 14.07
N GLU A 14 -14.16 9.98 13.16
CA GLU A 14 -15.45 9.99 12.46
C GLU A 14 -15.60 8.74 11.58
N LEU A 15 -14.53 8.24 10.96
CA LEU A 15 -14.58 6.99 10.20
C LEU A 15 -14.94 5.80 11.11
N THR A 16 -14.30 5.70 12.29
CA THR A 16 -14.61 4.67 13.28
C THR A 16 -16.05 4.79 13.77
N ARG A 17 -16.50 6.01 14.02
CA ARG A 17 -17.87 6.31 14.46
C ARG A 17 -18.92 5.89 13.44
N VAL A 18 -18.68 6.18 12.16
CA VAL A 18 -19.62 5.82 11.07
C VAL A 18 -19.82 4.32 10.99
N PHE A 19 -18.77 3.51 11.18
CA PHE A 19 -18.88 2.04 11.12
C PHE A 19 -19.32 1.39 12.43
N THR A 20 -19.22 2.07 13.57
CA THR A 20 -19.64 1.54 14.88
C THR A 20 -21.05 1.97 15.28
N GLU A 21 -21.47 3.20 14.96
CA GLU A 21 -22.80 3.74 15.32
C GLU A 21 -23.89 3.46 14.27
N MET A 22 -23.53 3.23 13.00
CA MET A 22 -24.50 2.83 11.98
C MET A 22 -24.79 1.33 12.07
N THR A 23 -25.81 0.98 12.84
CA THR A 23 -26.34 -0.39 13.04
C THR A 23 -26.90 -1.04 11.76
N GLU A 24 -27.01 -0.31 10.66
CA GLU A 24 -27.55 -0.80 9.38
C GLU A 24 -26.48 -1.24 8.37
N LEU A 25 -25.18 -1.07 8.66
CA LEU A 25 -24.13 -1.45 7.73
C LEU A 25 -23.76 -2.93 7.91
N PRO A 26 -23.76 -3.75 6.84
CA PRO A 26 -23.25 -5.11 6.91
C PRO A 26 -21.75 -5.09 7.25
N ALA A 27 -21.24 -6.12 7.93
CA ALA A 27 -19.81 -6.24 8.25
C ALA A 27 -18.89 -6.11 7.01
N GLN A 28 -19.41 -6.45 5.82
CA GLN A 28 -18.72 -6.35 4.53
C GLN A 28 -18.72 -4.92 3.93
N ALA A 29 -19.40 -3.95 4.57
CA ALA A 29 -19.48 -2.58 4.07
C ALA A 29 -18.11 -1.89 4.05
N VAL A 30 -17.21 -2.26 4.97
CA VAL A 30 -15.83 -1.76 5.05
C VAL A 30 -15.02 -2.14 3.80
N ASP A 31 -15.31 -3.30 3.22
CA ASP A 31 -14.64 -3.88 2.04
C ASP A 31 -15.31 -3.51 0.71
N THR A 32 -16.25 -2.59 0.75
CA THR A 32 -16.89 -2.11 -0.48
C THR A 32 -15.83 -1.54 -1.43
N LYS A 33 -16.02 -1.74 -2.73
CA LYS A 33 -15.08 -1.32 -3.77
C LYS A 33 -15.60 -0.10 -4.51
N VAL A 34 -14.72 0.81 -4.89
CA VAL A 34 -15.00 1.88 -5.85
C VAL A 34 -15.46 1.24 -7.15
N GLN A 35 -16.62 1.62 -7.67
CA GLN A 35 -17.00 1.32 -9.06
C GLN A 35 -16.88 2.58 -9.92
N THR A 36 -16.17 2.50 -11.03
CA THR A 36 -16.16 3.55 -12.07
C THR A 36 -17.12 3.15 -13.19
N PHE A 37 -18.09 4.01 -13.52
CA PHE A 37 -18.91 3.87 -14.73
C PHE A 37 -18.26 4.66 -15.87
N GLY A 38 -18.39 4.17 -17.11
CA GLY A 38 -17.62 4.52 -18.33
C GLY A 38 -17.60 5.97 -18.83
N PHE A 39 -17.88 6.96 -17.99
CA PHE A 39 -17.74 8.38 -18.26
C PHE A 39 -17.03 9.10 -17.10
N GLY A 40 -15.76 8.75 -16.85
CA GLY A 40 -14.78 9.64 -16.18
C GLY A 40 -15.06 10.14 -14.76
N ALA A 41 -16.16 9.74 -14.11
CA ALA A 41 -16.51 10.18 -12.76
C ALA A 41 -16.49 8.98 -11.80
N PRO A 42 -15.50 8.89 -10.88
CA PRO A 42 -15.45 7.81 -9.91
C PRO A 42 -16.47 8.09 -8.79
N MET A 43 -17.35 7.13 -8.53
CA MET A 43 -17.42 6.26 -7.32
C MET A 43 -18.85 5.75 -7.16
N GLN A 44 -19.03 4.45 -6.91
CA GLN A 44 -20.20 3.96 -6.19
C GLN A 44 -19.79 3.06 -5.03
N PHE A 45 -20.08 3.53 -3.82
CA PHE A 45 -20.23 2.76 -2.60
C PHE A 45 -21.71 2.84 -2.19
N HIS A 46 -22.59 2.08 -2.84
CA HIS A 46 -24.03 1.89 -2.53
C HIS A 46 -24.81 3.03 -1.82
N SER A 47 -24.55 4.29 -2.14
CA SER A 47 -25.30 5.44 -1.62
C SER A 47 -25.15 6.60 -2.60
N PHE A 48 -26.30 7.02 -3.15
CA PHE A 48 -26.48 7.96 -4.24
C PHE A 48 -25.78 9.33 -4.00
N GLY A 49 -24.91 9.76 -4.91
CA GLY A 49 -24.41 11.15 -5.00
C GLY A 49 -23.14 11.32 -5.84
N PRO A 50 -22.90 12.50 -6.46
CA PRO A 50 -21.73 12.76 -7.31
C PRO A 50 -20.49 13.01 -6.46
N SER A 51 -19.57 12.05 -6.41
CA SER A 51 -18.40 12.09 -5.53
C SER A 51 -17.05 12.21 -6.26
N SER A 52 -17.08 12.60 -7.53
CA SER A 52 -15.91 12.65 -8.42
C SER A 52 -14.88 13.74 -8.08
N ALA A 53 -14.96 14.39 -6.91
CA ALA A 53 -14.10 15.50 -6.49
C ALA A 53 -13.36 15.27 -5.15
N LEU A 54 -13.51 14.11 -4.49
CA LEU A 54 -12.93 13.87 -3.16
C LEU A 54 -11.57 13.16 -3.18
N PHE A 55 -11.26 12.42 -4.25
CA PHE A 55 -10.05 11.61 -4.35
C PHE A 55 -9.50 11.65 -5.78
N ASP A 56 -8.42 12.42 -6.01
CA ASP A 56 -7.79 12.60 -7.32
C ASP A 56 -7.09 11.34 -7.87
N ARG A 57 -6.92 10.30 -7.03
CA ARG A 57 -6.14 9.08 -7.35
C ARG A 57 -6.93 7.77 -7.19
N ALA A 58 -8.25 7.84 -7.08
CA ALA A 58 -9.08 6.64 -6.93
C ALA A 58 -9.11 5.81 -8.22
N VAL A 59 -8.84 4.50 -8.10
CA VAL A 59 -8.89 3.52 -9.18
C VAL A 59 -10.13 2.63 -9.03
N ASN A 60 -10.62 2.11 -10.15
CA ASN A 60 -11.74 1.19 -10.13
C ASN A 60 -11.40 -0.07 -9.33
N GLY A 61 -12.31 -0.51 -8.48
CA GLY A 61 -12.09 -1.62 -7.57
C GLY A 61 -11.35 -1.27 -6.28
N ASP A 62 -10.92 -0.02 -6.06
CA ASP A 62 -10.23 0.36 -4.82
C ASP A 62 -11.15 0.15 -3.60
N THR A 63 -10.64 -0.47 -2.55
CA THR A 63 -11.32 -0.51 -1.25
C THR A 63 -11.09 0.79 -0.49
N LEU A 64 -11.86 1.04 0.58
CA LEU A 64 -11.59 2.18 1.47
C LEU A 64 -10.16 2.13 2.04
N LEU A 65 -9.64 0.93 2.29
CA LEU A 65 -8.27 0.73 2.77
C LEU A 65 -7.24 1.13 1.70
N LEU A 66 -7.44 0.75 0.44
CA LEU A 66 -6.59 1.19 -0.68
C LEU A 66 -6.62 2.71 -0.85
N LEU A 67 -7.80 3.33 -0.73
CA LEU A 67 -7.94 4.78 -0.79
C LEU A 67 -7.17 5.48 0.34
N ALA A 68 -7.26 4.98 1.58
CA ALA A 68 -6.50 5.52 2.71
C ALA A 68 -4.98 5.51 2.43
N LEU A 69 -4.48 4.39 1.90
CA LEU A 69 -3.07 4.23 1.57
C LEU A 69 -2.63 5.15 0.42
N ARG A 70 -3.43 5.26 -0.65
CA ARG A 70 -3.16 6.16 -1.80
C ARG A 70 -3.13 7.63 -1.42
N HIS A 71 -3.85 8.01 -0.37
CA HIS A 71 -3.89 9.36 0.18
C HIS A 71 -2.88 9.61 1.30
N HIS A 72 -1.97 8.66 1.54
CA HIS A 72 -0.93 8.72 2.58
C HIS A 72 -1.50 8.94 4.00
N ASP A 73 -2.64 8.30 4.29
CA ASP A 73 -3.34 8.40 5.57
C ASP A 73 -3.28 7.06 6.34
N PRO A 74 -2.18 6.80 7.07
CA PRO A 74 -2.02 5.57 7.85
C PRO A 74 -3.01 5.48 9.01
N GLN A 75 -3.50 6.61 9.56
CA GLN A 75 -4.45 6.59 10.69
C GLN A 75 -5.81 6.02 10.27
N SER A 76 -6.35 6.50 9.14
CA SER A 76 -7.58 5.94 8.60
C SER A 76 -7.40 4.49 8.15
N ALA A 77 -6.24 4.12 7.62
CA ALA A 77 -5.94 2.73 7.28
C ALA A 77 -5.96 1.82 8.52
N ILE A 78 -5.33 2.25 9.63
CA ILE A 78 -5.36 1.54 10.92
C ILE A 78 -6.79 1.39 11.43
N ALA A 79 -7.61 2.44 11.36
CA ALA A 79 -9.00 2.38 11.77
C ALA A 79 -9.79 1.36 10.94
N LEU A 80 -9.62 1.36 9.62
CA LEU A 80 -10.27 0.41 8.70
C LEU A 80 -9.84 -1.04 8.99
N ILE A 81 -8.56 -1.30 9.26
CA ILE A 81 -8.07 -2.64 9.63
C ILE A 81 -8.68 -3.10 10.95
N LYS A 82 -8.76 -2.22 11.95
CA LYS A 82 -9.42 -2.53 13.23
C LYS A 82 -10.92 -2.83 13.07
N LEU A 83 -11.55 -2.24 12.07
CA LEU A 83 -12.94 -2.50 11.69
C LEU A 83 -13.10 -3.78 10.86
N GLY A 84 -12.01 -4.49 10.55
CA GLY A 84 -12.04 -5.76 9.82
C GLY A 84 -11.88 -5.62 8.30
N ALA A 85 -11.32 -4.51 7.80
CA ALA A 85 -11.02 -4.36 6.38
C ALA A 85 -10.04 -5.45 5.89
N SER A 86 -10.34 -6.07 4.77
CA SER A 86 -9.52 -7.09 4.14
C SER A 86 -8.34 -6.47 3.38
N GLY A 87 -7.12 -6.71 3.85
CA GLY A 87 -5.89 -6.26 3.18
C GLY A 87 -5.60 -6.96 1.85
N SER A 88 -6.18 -8.13 1.61
CA SER A 88 -5.91 -8.98 0.45
C SER A 88 -6.77 -8.65 -0.79
N LEU A 89 -7.77 -7.78 -0.67
CA LEU A 89 -8.66 -7.46 -1.78
C LEU A 89 -7.94 -6.62 -2.84
N CYS A 90 -7.95 -7.12 -4.07
CA CYS A 90 -7.38 -6.41 -5.21
C CYS A 90 -8.40 -5.46 -5.88
N ASN A 91 -7.91 -4.33 -6.38
CA ASN A 91 -8.62 -3.45 -7.31
C ASN A 91 -8.60 -4.01 -8.75
N SER A 92 -9.13 -3.27 -9.73
CA SER A 92 -9.13 -3.70 -11.13
C SER A 92 -7.75 -3.74 -11.78
N GLU A 93 -6.76 -3.09 -11.18
CA GLU A 93 -5.35 -3.11 -11.61
C GLU A 93 -4.58 -4.28 -10.98
N GLY A 94 -5.22 -5.07 -10.10
CA GLY A 94 -4.59 -6.18 -9.40
C GLY A 94 -3.84 -5.78 -8.14
N GLU A 95 -3.89 -4.51 -7.72
CA GLU A 95 -3.23 -4.04 -6.52
C GLU A 95 -4.06 -4.34 -5.28
N SER A 96 -3.42 -4.89 -4.24
CA SER A 96 -4.03 -5.10 -2.93
C SER A 96 -3.52 -4.09 -1.92
N ALA A 97 -4.31 -3.79 -0.89
CA ALA A 97 -3.89 -2.90 0.19
C ALA A 97 -2.64 -3.43 0.91
N LEU A 98 -2.54 -4.76 1.05
CA LEU A 98 -1.37 -5.41 1.65
C LEU A 98 -0.13 -5.20 0.79
N GLN A 99 -0.23 -5.30 -0.54
CA GLN A 99 0.87 -5.04 -1.47
C GLN A 99 1.34 -3.58 -1.39
N VAL A 100 0.41 -2.62 -1.43
CA VAL A 100 0.74 -1.18 -1.33
C VAL A 100 1.40 -0.86 0.02
N THR A 101 0.92 -1.49 1.09
CA THR A 101 1.51 -1.36 2.44
C THR A 101 2.92 -1.95 2.48
N PHE A 102 3.12 -3.12 1.88
CA PHE A 102 4.43 -3.76 1.78
C PHE A 102 5.42 -2.91 0.98
N ASP A 103 5.01 -2.37 -0.17
CA ASP A 103 5.86 -1.52 -1.00
C ASP A 103 6.24 -0.23 -0.26
N THR A 104 5.30 0.34 0.50
CA THR A 104 5.56 1.50 1.36
C THR A 104 6.55 1.15 2.49
N MET A 105 6.39 -0.02 3.12
CA MET A 105 7.32 -0.51 4.15
C MET A 105 8.71 -0.75 3.57
N ALA A 106 8.79 -1.41 2.41
CA ALA A 106 10.04 -1.65 1.69
C ALA A 106 10.74 -0.33 1.38
N PHE A 107 10.02 0.65 0.82
CA PHE A 107 10.54 1.97 0.53
C PHE A 107 11.12 2.64 1.80
N LEU A 108 10.37 2.69 2.90
CA LEU A 108 10.82 3.30 4.14
C LEU A 108 12.03 2.58 4.78
N ARG A 109 12.11 1.26 4.63
CA ARG A 109 13.25 0.46 5.11
C ARG A 109 14.50 0.65 4.26
N LEU A 110 14.33 0.84 2.95
CA LEU A 110 15.41 1.04 1.99
C LEU A 110 15.93 2.48 1.96
N HIS A 111 15.11 3.44 2.36
CA HIS A 111 15.42 4.87 2.36
C HIS A 111 15.27 5.47 3.77
N PRO A 112 16.12 5.07 4.75
CA PRO A 112 16.05 5.63 6.10
C PRO A 112 16.38 7.15 6.15
N ASP A 113 17.17 7.64 5.17
CA ASP A 113 17.75 8.99 5.12
C ASP A 113 17.04 9.97 4.17
N GLU A 114 16.07 9.54 3.35
CA GLU A 114 15.20 10.45 2.56
C GLU A 114 14.14 11.16 3.42
N THR A 115 14.45 11.33 4.71
CA THR A 115 13.77 12.24 5.62
C THR A 115 14.24 13.68 5.48
N GLN A 116 15.23 13.96 4.61
CA GLN A 116 15.56 15.33 4.20
C GLN A 116 14.74 15.71 2.95
N PRO A 117 13.98 16.83 3.02
CA PRO A 117 13.07 17.23 1.96
C PRO A 117 13.86 17.65 0.72
N SER A 118 13.93 16.76 -0.25
CA SER A 118 14.44 17.09 -1.57
C SER A 118 13.36 17.80 -2.37
N GLY A 119 13.31 19.13 -2.20
CA GLY A 119 13.09 20.06 -3.31
C GLY A 119 11.66 20.28 -3.81
N GLN A 120 10.91 21.14 -3.13
CA GLN A 120 10.16 22.20 -3.81
C GLN A 120 10.33 23.53 -3.06
N GLN A 121 11.33 24.29 -3.52
CA GLN A 121 11.56 25.73 -3.38
C GLN A 121 11.44 26.40 -2.01
N GLN A 122 12.62 26.75 -1.47
CA GLN A 122 12.91 27.84 -0.56
C GLN A 122 11.98 29.06 -0.70
N ARG A 123 11.32 29.42 0.39
CA ARG A 123 11.37 30.77 0.96
C ARG A 123 11.43 30.68 2.48
N ASP A 124 12.53 31.20 3.00
CA ASP A 124 12.73 31.90 4.28
C ASP A 124 11.81 31.58 5.46
N GLY A 125 12.45 31.12 6.55
CA GLY A 125 11.99 31.37 7.91
C GLY A 125 11.16 30.26 8.56
N ALA A 126 11.81 29.56 9.51
CA ALA A 126 11.19 28.77 10.59
C ALA A 126 10.30 27.57 10.19
N SER A 127 10.79 26.34 10.40
CA SER A 127 9.87 25.23 10.70
C SER A 127 10.54 24.12 11.50
N VAL A 128 10.58 24.31 12.82
CA VAL A 128 10.78 23.22 13.80
C VAL A 128 9.65 22.17 13.68
N GLY A 129 8.50 22.52 13.08
CA GLY A 129 7.34 21.63 12.91
C GLY A 129 7.36 20.70 11.70
N GLY A 130 8.25 20.89 10.72
CA GLY A 130 8.34 20.01 9.54
C GLY A 130 8.89 18.61 9.88
N GLY A 131 9.95 18.57 10.70
CA GLY A 131 10.55 17.31 11.16
C GLY A 131 9.62 16.53 12.10
N GLU A 132 8.88 17.21 12.96
CA GLU A 132 7.91 16.59 13.87
C GLU A 132 6.75 15.92 13.13
N ARG A 133 6.23 16.55 12.06
CA ARG A 133 5.19 15.97 11.21
C ARG A 133 5.65 14.72 10.45
N LEU A 134 6.89 14.74 9.93
CA LEU A 134 7.47 13.58 9.25
C LEU A 134 7.74 12.42 10.22
N LEU A 135 8.24 12.72 11.42
CA LEU A 135 8.38 11.71 12.47
C LEU A 135 7.03 11.09 12.83
N LYS A 136 6.01 11.93 13.05
CA LYS A 136 4.66 11.46 13.39
C LYS A 136 4.09 10.54 12.30
N HIS A 137 4.21 10.96 11.04
CA HIS A 137 3.76 10.18 9.88
C HIS A 137 4.48 8.82 9.79
N ARG A 138 5.79 8.79 10.05
CA ARG A 138 6.56 7.54 10.12
C ARG A 138 6.10 6.64 11.27
N THR A 139 5.91 7.19 12.47
CA THR A 139 5.41 6.43 13.62
C THR A 139 4.03 5.83 13.34
N GLU A 140 3.17 6.54 12.61
CA GLU A 140 1.86 6.03 12.21
C GLU A 140 1.98 4.89 11.19
N TYR A 141 2.88 4.98 10.21
CA TYR A 141 3.18 3.87 9.31
C TYR A 141 3.82 2.68 10.04
N GLU A 142 4.70 2.92 11.00
CA GLU A 142 5.28 1.86 11.82
C GLU A 142 4.19 1.14 12.62
N ALA A 143 3.22 1.87 13.19
CA ALA A 143 2.07 1.26 13.86
C ALA A 143 1.22 0.42 12.89
N LEU A 144 1.01 0.89 11.67
CA LEU A 144 0.33 0.13 10.61
C LEU A 144 1.10 -1.16 10.27
N PHE A 145 2.43 -1.08 10.13
CA PHE A 145 3.27 -2.24 9.84
C PHE A 145 3.30 -3.25 10.98
N THR A 146 3.28 -2.79 12.23
CA THR A 146 3.18 -3.67 13.41
C THR A 146 1.84 -4.42 13.43
N LEU A 147 0.74 -3.76 13.05
CA LEU A 147 -0.58 -4.41 13.01
C LEU A 147 -0.65 -5.49 11.93
N LEU A 148 -0.06 -5.22 10.76
CA LEU A 148 -0.07 -6.14 9.62
C LEU A 148 1.21 -7.00 9.57
N GLN A 149 1.96 -7.11 10.67
CA GLN A 149 3.31 -7.70 10.66
C GLN A 149 3.31 -9.14 10.13
N ASP A 150 2.38 -9.96 10.60
CA ASP A 150 2.29 -11.37 10.21
C ASP A 150 1.94 -11.51 8.72
N GLU A 151 1.01 -10.70 8.24
CA GLU A 151 0.53 -10.71 6.85
C GLU A 151 1.59 -10.17 5.89
N LEU A 152 2.29 -9.10 6.27
CA LEU A 152 3.40 -8.53 5.51
C LEU A 152 4.59 -9.50 5.46
N THR A 153 4.86 -10.22 6.55
CA THR A 153 5.92 -11.23 6.59
C THR A 153 5.56 -12.42 5.69
N ALA A 154 4.32 -12.91 5.79
CA ALA A 154 3.84 -13.99 4.93
C ALA A 154 3.88 -13.60 3.44
N LEU A 155 3.50 -12.37 3.10
CA LEU A 155 3.59 -11.85 1.74
C LEU A 155 5.04 -11.78 1.27
N HIS A 156 5.97 -11.30 2.11
CA HIS A 156 7.39 -11.24 1.78
C HIS A 156 7.98 -12.63 1.52
N GLU A 157 7.69 -13.59 2.40
CA GLU A 157 8.15 -14.98 2.24
C GLU A 157 7.59 -15.62 0.98
N GLN A 158 6.30 -15.40 0.69
CA GLN A 158 5.66 -15.90 -0.53
C GLN A 158 6.31 -15.30 -1.79
N GLN A 159 6.56 -13.99 -1.82
CA GLN A 159 7.21 -13.31 -2.93
C GLN A 159 8.66 -13.79 -3.13
N LYS A 160 9.40 -13.93 -2.03
CA LYS A 160 10.77 -14.44 -2.03
C LYS A 160 10.80 -15.88 -2.56
N ALA A 161 9.93 -16.75 -2.07
CA ALA A 161 9.87 -18.16 -2.52
C ALA A 161 9.48 -18.28 -4.00
N THR A 162 8.55 -17.45 -4.47
CA THR A 162 8.16 -17.40 -5.89
C THR A 162 9.34 -16.94 -6.75
N THR A 163 9.99 -15.85 -6.34
CA THR A 163 11.17 -15.32 -7.02
C THR A 163 12.31 -16.34 -7.06
N GLU A 164 12.57 -17.03 -5.96
CA GLU A 164 13.58 -18.06 -5.86
C GLU A 164 13.33 -19.19 -6.86
N ARG A 165 12.10 -19.72 -6.92
CA ARG A 165 11.73 -20.78 -7.87
C ARG A 165 11.90 -20.36 -9.33
N GLU A 166 11.52 -19.13 -9.66
CA GLU A 166 11.70 -18.61 -11.02
C GLU A 166 13.18 -18.41 -11.38
N LEU A 167 13.99 -17.89 -10.44
CA LEU A 167 15.44 -17.76 -10.61
C LEU A 167 16.12 -19.13 -10.75
N GLN A 168 15.71 -20.13 -9.97
CA GLN A 168 16.21 -21.50 -10.08
C GLN A 168 15.91 -22.06 -11.47
N THR A 169 14.69 -21.88 -11.97
CA THR A 169 14.29 -22.35 -13.31
C THR A 169 15.14 -21.69 -14.40
N LEU A 170 15.32 -20.37 -14.34
CA LEU A 170 16.12 -19.63 -15.32
C LEU A 170 17.61 -20.01 -15.26
N TYR A 171 18.20 -20.09 -14.07
CA TYR A 171 19.60 -20.48 -13.95
C TYR A 171 19.83 -21.94 -14.31
N GLN A 172 18.90 -22.85 -14.00
CA GLN A 172 19.02 -24.24 -14.45
C GLN A 172 19.06 -24.36 -15.98
N GLN A 173 18.33 -23.51 -16.69
CA GLN A 173 18.30 -23.50 -18.15
C GLN A 173 19.50 -22.78 -18.79
N PHE A 174 19.90 -21.62 -18.25
CA PHE A 174 20.85 -20.71 -18.92
C PHE A 174 22.21 -20.55 -18.22
N ALA A 175 22.31 -20.83 -16.91
CA ALA A 175 23.53 -20.61 -16.13
C ALA A 175 23.54 -21.44 -14.82
N PRO A 176 23.70 -22.78 -14.89
CA PRO A 176 23.54 -23.67 -13.74
C PRO A 176 24.55 -23.38 -12.62
N ASP A 177 25.73 -22.86 -12.97
CA ASP A 177 26.77 -22.44 -12.02
C ASP A 177 26.34 -21.30 -11.08
N ARG A 178 25.24 -20.61 -11.40
CA ARG A 178 24.70 -19.51 -10.58
C ARG A 178 23.64 -19.95 -9.58
N ILE A 179 23.19 -21.20 -9.62
CA ILE A 179 22.15 -21.71 -8.70
C ILE A 179 22.62 -21.59 -7.23
N SER A 180 23.88 -21.90 -6.96
CA SER A 180 24.47 -21.78 -5.61
C SER A 180 24.54 -20.34 -5.09
N LYS A 181 24.40 -19.33 -5.96
CA LYS A 181 24.44 -17.90 -5.61
C LYS A 181 23.06 -17.33 -5.34
N ILE A 182 21.97 -18.05 -5.64
CA ILE A 182 20.60 -17.55 -5.46
C ILE A 182 20.34 -17.08 -4.03
N PRO A 183 20.71 -17.83 -2.97
CA PRO A 183 20.46 -17.37 -1.59
C PRO A 183 21.14 -16.03 -1.29
N THR A 184 22.42 -15.89 -1.64
CA THR A 184 23.18 -14.65 -1.45
C THR A 184 22.63 -13.49 -2.29
N GLN A 185 22.12 -13.76 -3.50
CA GLN A 185 21.47 -12.74 -4.32
C GLN A 185 20.14 -12.28 -3.73
N LEU A 186 19.33 -13.20 -3.20
CA LEU A 186 18.08 -12.84 -2.53
C LEU A 186 18.34 -12.03 -1.25
N GLU A 187 19.40 -12.34 -0.51
CA GLU A 187 19.84 -11.54 0.66
C GLU A 187 20.35 -10.14 0.27
N ALA A 188 21.04 -10.01 -0.86
CA ALA A 188 21.51 -8.71 -1.34
C ALA A 188 20.38 -7.82 -1.88
N PHE A 189 19.28 -8.43 -2.32
CA PHE A 189 18.11 -7.76 -2.89
C PHE A 189 16.88 -7.85 -1.97
N VAL A 190 17.08 -7.84 -0.65
CA VAL A 190 15.97 -7.86 0.31
C VAL A 190 15.01 -6.70 0.04
N PHE A 191 13.72 -7.01 -0.07
CA PHE A 191 12.63 -6.11 -0.51
C PHE A 191 12.70 -5.62 -1.97
N ARG A 192 13.64 -6.14 -2.77
CA ARG A 192 13.86 -5.82 -4.19
C ARG A 192 14.05 -7.08 -5.04
N GLU A 193 13.59 -8.23 -4.56
CA GLU A 193 13.80 -9.54 -5.17
C GLU A 193 13.19 -9.59 -6.59
N GLN A 194 12.05 -8.93 -6.78
CA GLN A 194 11.40 -8.81 -8.10
C GLN A 194 12.26 -8.07 -9.13
N LEU A 195 13.04 -7.05 -8.72
CA LEU A 195 13.95 -6.33 -9.62
C LEU A 195 15.10 -7.25 -10.07
N LEU A 196 15.62 -8.08 -9.17
CA LEU A 196 16.61 -9.10 -9.52
C LEU A 196 16.03 -10.05 -10.57
N LEU A 197 14.83 -10.57 -10.36
CA LEU A 197 14.17 -11.47 -11.31
C LEU A 197 13.96 -10.82 -12.68
N GLN A 198 13.49 -9.57 -12.73
CA GLN A 198 13.34 -8.84 -13.99
C GLN A 198 14.67 -8.65 -14.70
N SER A 199 15.74 -8.30 -13.98
CA SER A 199 17.07 -8.14 -14.56
C SER A 199 17.62 -9.45 -15.14
N VAL A 200 17.35 -10.58 -14.47
CA VAL A 200 17.76 -11.92 -14.94
C VAL A 200 16.93 -12.32 -16.16
N LYS A 201 15.61 -12.14 -16.13
CA LYS A 201 14.73 -12.37 -17.28
C LYS A 201 15.19 -11.55 -18.48
N GLN A 202 15.43 -10.26 -18.29
CA GLN A 202 15.94 -9.40 -19.37
C GLN A 202 17.28 -9.89 -19.89
N LYS A 203 18.18 -10.41 -19.05
CA LYS A 203 19.50 -10.87 -19.51
C LYS A 203 19.47 -12.17 -20.32
N TYR A 204 18.57 -13.10 -19.98
CA TYR A 204 18.56 -14.46 -20.56
C TYR A 204 17.42 -14.71 -21.55
N LEU A 205 16.38 -13.88 -21.54
CA LEU A 205 15.22 -13.99 -22.42
C LEU A 205 15.12 -12.84 -23.45
N SER A 206 16.03 -11.85 -23.41
CA SER A 206 16.20 -10.88 -24.51
C SER A 206 17.09 -11.44 -25.61
#